data_AF-A0A1W9UEB4-F1
#
_entry.id   AF-A0A1W9UEB4-F1
#
_cell.length_a   1.000
_cell.length_b   1.000
_cell.length_c   1.000
_cell.angle_alpha   90.00
_cell.angle_beta   90.00
_cell.angle_gamma   90.00
#
_symmetry.space_group_name_H-M   'P 1'
#
loop_
_entity.id
_entity.type
_entity.pdbx_description
1 polymer ?
#
loop_
_entity_poly.entity_id
_entity_poly.type
_entity_poly.pdbx_seq_one_letter_code
_entity_poly.pdbx_strand_id
1 'polypeptide(L)'
;MTDRRFIEETSLVKEREHSANRDGLAQSPMVPLFSDTRPEAEAVLIELLRQASPWRKLHMVGQLNQTVRTLALSGLRQRYPQATPQELRRRLADLLLGPDLAARVYGPLERQAANDEEKM
;
A
#
# COMPACT_ATOMS: atom_id res chain seq x y z
N MET A 1 8.57 37.22 -30.54
CA MET A 1 8.24 36.91 -31.96
C MET A 1 8.54 35.43 -32.14
N THR A 2 7.63 34.59 -31.65
CA THR A 2 7.82 33.14 -31.53
C THR A 2 7.26 32.49 -32.78
N ASP A 3 8.07 31.66 -33.43
CA ASP A 3 7.82 31.08 -34.74
C ASP A 3 6.49 30.29 -34.76
N ARG A 4 5.55 30.80 -35.54
CA ARG A 4 4.16 30.31 -35.64
C ARG A 4 4.05 29.01 -36.43
N ARG A 5 5.16 28.50 -36.98
CA ARG A 5 5.22 27.25 -37.76
C ARG A 5 5.40 25.98 -36.93
N PHE A 6 5.68 26.09 -35.63
CA PHE A 6 5.84 24.92 -34.76
C PHE A 6 4.53 24.39 -34.13
N ILE A 7 3.42 25.14 -34.24
CA ILE A 7 2.17 24.82 -33.53
C ILE A 7 1.16 24.06 -34.42
N GLU A 8 1.30 24.12 -35.75
CA GLU A 8 0.41 23.36 -36.66
C GLU A 8 0.84 21.90 -36.86
N GLU A 9 2.13 21.56 -36.77
CA GLU A 9 2.59 20.18 -36.93
C GLU A 9 2.17 19.27 -35.76
N THR A 10 2.00 19.82 -34.56
CA THR A 10 1.47 19.07 -33.41
C THR A 10 -0.05 18.87 -33.48
N SER A 11 -0.75 19.56 -34.38
CA SER A 11 -2.22 19.51 -34.48
C SER A 11 -2.69 18.38 -35.41
N LEU A 12 -1.91 18.01 -36.43
CA LEU A 12 -2.27 16.95 -37.39
C LEU A 12 -1.98 15.53 -36.89
N VAL A 13 -1.10 15.35 -35.91
CA VAL A 13 -0.83 14.03 -35.30
C VAL A 13 -1.86 13.69 -34.21
N LYS A 14 -2.47 14.71 -33.58
CA LYS A 14 -3.38 14.51 -32.43
C LYS A 14 -4.80 14.10 -32.80
N GLU A 15 -5.23 14.35 -34.04
CA GLU A 15 -6.58 13.99 -34.51
C GLU A 15 -6.66 12.58 -35.14
N ARG A 16 -5.54 11.99 -35.58
CA ARG A 16 -5.55 10.62 -36.14
C ARG A 16 -5.50 9.51 -35.10
N GLU A 17 -5.03 9.78 -33.88
CA GLU A 17 -5.03 8.79 -32.79
C GLU A 17 -6.38 8.68 -32.06
N HIS A 18 -7.26 9.69 -32.16
CA HIS A 18 -8.52 9.72 -31.41
C HIS A 18 -9.64 8.84 -31.99
N SER A 19 -9.48 8.32 -33.21
CA SER A 19 -10.53 7.52 -33.88
C SER A 19 -10.29 6.00 -33.89
N ALA A 20 -9.11 5.52 -33.49
CA ALA A 20 -8.74 4.11 -33.70
C ALA A 20 -8.71 3.25 -32.42
N ASN A 21 -9.05 3.79 -31.25
CA ASN A 21 -8.94 3.05 -29.98
C ASN A 21 -10.25 2.95 -29.18
N ARG A 22 -11.41 3.08 -29.83
CA ARG A 22 -12.72 2.88 -29.17
C ARG A 22 -13.23 1.44 -29.24
N ASP A 23 -12.70 0.62 -30.15
CA ASP A 23 -13.20 -0.74 -30.39
C ASP A 23 -12.24 -1.85 -29.90
N GLY A 24 -11.13 -1.51 -29.24
CA GLY A 24 -10.04 -2.43 -28.92
C GLY A 24 -9.88 -2.85 -27.45
N LEU A 25 -10.69 -2.32 -26.52
CA LEU A 25 -10.70 -2.78 -25.12
C LEU A 25 -11.57 -4.05 -25.01
N ALA A 26 -11.26 -5.07 -25.80
CA ALA A 26 -11.56 -6.43 -25.39
C ALA A 26 -10.90 -6.59 -24.03
N GLN A 27 -11.73 -6.56 -22.98
CA GLN A 27 -11.32 -6.61 -21.59
C GLN A 27 -10.31 -7.75 -21.45
N SER A 28 -9.02 -7.41 -21.25
CA SER A 28 -8.05 -8.41 -20.80
C SER A 28 -8.71 -9.14 -19.63
N PRO A 29 -8.76 -10.49 -19.62
CA PRO A 29 -9.41 -11.20 -18.54
C PRO A 29 -8.76 -10.73 -17.25
N MET A 30 -9.53 -10.03 -16.40
CA MET A 30 -9.05 -9.60 -15.11
C MET A 30 -8.73 -10.88 -14.36
N VAL A 31 -7.44 -11.14 -14.17
CA VAL A 31 -6.98 -12.09 -13.16
C VAL A 31 -7.64 -11.63 -11.85
N PRO A 32 -8.38 -12.51 -11.15
CA PRO A 32 -9.06 -12.12 -9.92
C PRO A 32 -8.03 -11.54 -8.95
N LEU A 33 -8.32 -10.35 -8.41
CA LEU A 33 -7.43 -9.68 -7.46
C LEU A 33 -7.33 -10.45 -6.15
N PHE A 34 -8.37 -11.20 -5.79
CA PHE A 34 -8.45 -11.97 -4.55
C PHE A 34 -8.86 -13.41 -4.84
N SER A 35 -7.94 -14.37 -4.67
CA SER A 35 -8.17 -15.78 -5.00
C SER A 35 -9.21 -16.47 -4.11
N ASP A 36 -9.47 -15.92 -2.93
CA ASP A 36 -10.47 -16.39 -1.96
C ASP A 36 -11.85 -15.72 -2.15
N THR A 37 -11.96 -14.78 -3.09
CA THR A 37 -13.19 -14.03 -3.36
C THR A 37 -13.79 -14.47 -4.69
N ARG A 38 -15.10 -14.73 -4.71
CA ARG A 38 -15.81 -15.03 -5.95
C ARG A 38 -15.77 -13.82 -6.91
N PRO A 39 -15.61 -14.03 -8.24
CA PRO A 39 -15.52 -12.92 -9.20
C PRO A 39 -16.70 -11.94 -9.14
N GLU A 40 -17.91 -12.45 -8.89
CA GLU A 40 -19.11 -11.60 -8.80
C GLU A 40 -19.05 -10.65 -7.59
N ALA A 41 -18.52 -11.12 -6.45
CA ALA A 41 -18.37 -10.32 -5.25
C ALA A 41 -17.25 -9.28 -5.39
N GLU A 42 -16.15 -9.64 -6.04
CA GLU A 42 -15.06 -8.72 -6.38
C GLU A 42 -15.55 -7.60 -7.30
N ALA A 43 -16.36 -7.92 -8.31
CA ALA A 43 -16.94 -6.92 -9.21
C ALA A 43 -17.81 -5.89 -8.46
N VAL A 44 -18.64 -6.35 -7.51
CA VAL A 44 -19.44 -5.47 -6.64
C VAL A 44 -18.53 -4.57 -5.80
N LEU A 45 -17.48 -5.11 -5.18
CA LEU A 45 -16.51 -4.34 -4.40
C LEU A 45 -15.87 -3.23 -5.23
N ILE A 46 -15.39 -3.57 -6.43
CA ILE A 46 -14.73 -2.61 -7.34
C ILE A 46 -15.70 -1.50 -7.73
N GLU A 47 -16.95 -1.83 -8.05
CA GLU A 47 -17.95 -0.85 -8.44
C GLU A 47 -18.30 0.11 -7.29
N LEU A 48 -18.51 -0.41 -6.09
CA LEU A 48 -18.72 0.41 -4.89
C LEU A 48 -17.52 1.31 -4.59
N LEU A 49 -16.29 0.81 -4.76
CA LEU A 49 -15.08 1.61 -4.60
C LEU A 49 -14.96 2.67 -5.68
N ARG A 50 -15.33 2.41 -6.94
CA ARG A 50 -15.31 3.42 -8.01
C ARG A 50 -16.26 4.59 -7.69
N GLN A 51 -17.45 4.28 -7.20
CA GLN A 51 -18.48 5.27 -6.85
C GLN A 51 -18.14 6.09 -5.59
N ALA A 52 -17.28 5.59 -4.71
CA ALA A 52 -16.90 6.32 -3.50
C ALA A 52 -16.18 7.65 -3.80
N SER A 53 -16.50 8.69 -3.03
CA SER A 53 -15.79 9.97 -3.12
C SER A 53 -14.31 9.82 -2.72
N PRO A 54 -13.41 10.69 -3.21
CA PRO A 54 -11.98 10.63 -2.86
C PRO A 54 -11.71 10.67 -1.35
N TRP A 55 -12.39 11.54 -0.61
CA TRP A 55 -12.21 11.64 0.85
C TRP A 55 -12.65 10.36 1.56
N ARG A 56 -13.70 9.68 1.06
CA ARG A 56 -14.20 8.43 1.66
C ARG A 56 -13.21 7.31 1.44
N LYS A 57 -12.57 7.24 0.28
CA LYS A 57 -11.46 6.30 0.01
C LYS A 57 -10.31 6.52 0.99
N LEU A 58 -9.88 7.76 1.19
CA LEU A 58 -8.83 8.09 2.15
C LEU A 58 -9.20 7.72 3.59
N HIS A 59 -10.46 7.93 3.98
CA HIS A 59 -10.95 7.50 5.29
C HIS A 59 -10.87 5.98 5.45
N MET A 60 -11.31 5.21 4.45
CA MET A 60 -11.21 3.73 4.47
C MET A 60 -9.76 3.26 4.56
N VAL A 61 -8.84 3.88 3.81
CA VAL A 61 -7.40 3.60 3.89
C VAL A 61 -6.86 3.91 5.29
N GLY A 62 -7.27 5.01 5.92
CA GLY A 62 -6.90 5.34 7.30
C GLY A 62 -7.37 4.28 8.30
N GLN A 63 -8.63 3.83 8.18
CA GLN A 63 -9.17 2.75 9.00
C GLN A 63 -8.39 1.44 8.81
N LEU A 64 -8.09 1.08 7.57
CA LEU A 64 -7.29 -0.12 7.25
C LEU A 64 -5.90 -0.05 7.88
N ASN A 65 -5.21 1.09 7.78
CA ASN A 65 -3.91 1.31 8.40
C ASN A 65 -3.95 1.11 9.92
N GLN A 66 -4.99 1.59 10.59
CA GLN A 66 -5.16 1.41 12.03
C GLN A 66 -5.38 -0.07 12.40
N THR A 67 -6.18 -0.79 11.61
CA THR A 67 -6.41 -2.23 11.78
C THR A 67 -5.11 -3.03 11.62
N VAL A 68 -4.36 -2.79 10.55
CA VAL A 68 -3.09 -3.49 10.29
C VAL A 68 -2.08 -3.23 11.42
N ARG A 69 -1.97 -1.99 11.93
CA ARG A 69 -1.11 -1.68 13.08
C ARG A 69 -1.51 -2.45 14.34
N THR A 70 -2.82 -2.55 14.60
CA THR A 70 -3.35 -3.32 15.73
C THR A 70 -3.00 -4.81 15.62
N LEU A 71 -3.20 -5.40 14.44
CA LEU A 71 -2.87 -6.79 14.17
C LEU A 71 -1.36 -7.05 14.30
N ALA A 72 -0.53 -6.19 13.72
CA ALA A 72 0.93 -6.29 13.82
C ALA A 72 1.40 -6.23 15.28
N LEU A 73 0.86 -5.30 16.08
CA LEU A 73 1.18 -5.19 17.50
C LEU A 73 0.73 -6.41 18.31
N SER A 74 -0.43 -6.97 18.00
CA SER A 74 -0.90 -8.23 18.60
C SER A 74 0.06 -9.38 18.32
N GLY A 75 0.47 -9.55 17.05
CA GLY A 75 1.46 -10.56 16.67
C GLY A 75 2.83 -10.34 17.32
N LEU A 76 3.25 -9.09 17.52
CA LEU A 76 4.49 -8.79 18.25
C LEU A 76 4.39 -9.17 19.74
N ARG A 77 3.26 -8.90 20.40
CA ARG A 77 3.04 -9.31 21.80
C ARG A 77 3.06 -10.83 21.96
N GLN A 78 2.51 -11.56 21.00
CA GLN A 78 2.54 -13.02 21.02
C GLN A 78 3.97 -13.57 20.87
N ARG A 79 4.79 -12.98 19.99
CA ARG A 79 6.18 -13.41 19.77
C ARG A 79 7.15 -12.96 20.86
N TYR A 80 6.88 -11.81 21.49
CA TYR A 80 7.73 -11.21 22.51
C TYR A 80 6.92 -10.91 23.77
N PRO A 81 6.49 -11.94 24.52
CA PRO A 81 5.61 -11.76 25.68
C PRO A 81 6.23 -10.92 26.81
N GLN A 82 7.56 -10.90 26.91
CA GLN A 82 8.31 -10.12 27.91
C GLN A 82 8.75 -8.74 27.42
N ALA A 83 8.41 -8.36 26.17
CA ALA A 83 8.81 -7.06 25.65
C ALA A 83 8.02 -5.94 26.31
N THR A 84 8.74 -4.90 26.71
CA THR A 84 8.19 -3.64 27.18
C THR A 84 7.41 -2.95 26.05
N PRO A 85 6.49 -2.02 26.38
CA PRO A 85 5.78 -1.24 25.37
C PRO A 85 6.70 -0.47 24.42
N GLN A 86 7.87 -0.03 24.89
CA GLN A 86 8.86 0.69 24.08
C GLN A 86 9.56 -0.24 23.08
N GLU A 87 9.96 -1.44 23.50
CA GLU A 87 10.51 -2.46 22.59
C GLU A 87 9.47 -2.89 21.55
N LEU A 88 8.20 -3.08 21.94
CA LEU A 88 7.13 -3.40 21.00
C LEU A 88 6.91 -2.26 19.98
N ARG A 89 6.92 -1.01 20.42
CA ARG A 89 6.84 0.16 19.53
C ARG A 89 8.03 0.22 18.58
N ARG A 90 9.24 -0.07 19.07
CA ARG A 90 10.44 -0.10 18.25
C ARG A 90 10.37 -1.21 17.21
N ARG A 91 10.01 -2.43 17.59
CA ARG A 91 9.84 -3.58 16.67
C ARG A 91 8.72 -3.33 15.65
N LEU A 92 7.65 -2.63 16.02
CA LEU A 92 6.62 -2.20 15.08
C LEU A 92 7.19 -1.22 14.04
N ALA A 93 8.07 -0.31 14.44
CA ALA A 93 8.72 0.61 13.52
C ALA A 93 9.60 -0.13 12.49
N ASP A 94 10.28 -1.22 12.88
CA ASP A 94 11.03 -2.06 11.92
C ASP A 94 10.10 -2.67 10.86
N LEU A 95 8.93 -3.16 11.26
CA LEU A 95 7.95 -3.74 10.32
C LEU A 95 7.38 -2.71 9.34
N LEU A 96 7.23 -1.46 9.77
CA LEU A 96 6.55 -0.42 8.99
C LEU A 96 7.49 0.40 8.11
N LEU A 97 8.71 0.65 8.58
CA LEU A 97 9.65 1.55 7.94
C LEU A 97 10.88 0.81 7.38
N GLY A 98 11.05 -0.46 7.77
CA GLY A 98 12.31 -1.17 7.61
C GLY A 98 13.31 -0.83 8.73
N PRO A 99 14.28 -1.72 8.98
CA PRO A 99 15.21 -1.60 10.10
C PRO A 99 16.06 -0.33 10.06
N ASP A 100 16.51 0.08 8.87
CA ASP A 100 17.43 1.22 8.71
C ASP A 100 16.75 2.56 9.05
N LEU A 101 15.58 2.82 8.46
CA LEU A 101 14.84 4.05 8.73
C LEU A 101 14.31 4.06 10.16
N ALA A 102 13.87 2.91 10.66
CA ALA A 102 13.39 2.82 12.01
C ALA A 102 14.51 3.05 13.03
N ALA A 103 15.74 2.61 12.78
CA ALA A 103 16.88 2.87 13.64
C ALA A 103 17.25 4.35 13.69
N ARG A 104 17.15 5.04 12.55
CA ARG A 104 17.43 6.48 12.46
C ARG A 104 16.40 7.34 13.20
N VAL A 105 15.14 6.92 13.22
CA VAL A 105 14.03 7.71 13.81
C VAL A 105 13.76 7.33 15.27
N TYR A 106 13.86 6.04 15.60
CA TYR A 106 13.51 5.50 16.92
C TYR A 106 14.71 4.98 17.72
N GLY A 107 15.93 5.06 17.19
CA GLY A 107 17.14 4.54 17.82
C GLY A 107 17.36 3.05 17.53
N PRO A 108 18.52 2.48 17.90
CA PRO A 108 18.76 1.04 17.75
C PRO A 108 17.79 0.25 18.64
N LEU A 109 17.36 -0.93 18.18
CA LEU A 109 16.66 -1.87 19.04
C LEU A 109 17.69 -2.51 19.96
N GLU A 110 17.55 -2.30 21.27
CA GLU A 110 18.35 -3.00 22.26
C GLU A 110 18.09 -4.50 22.11
N ARG A 111 19.11 -5.23 21.66
CA ARG A 111 19.05 -6.68 21.56
C ARG A 111 18.91 -7.17 23.00
N GLN A 112 17.87 -7.92 23.32
CA GLN A 112 17.69 -8.53 24.64
C GLN A 112 18.96 -9.34 24.99
N ALA A 113 19.87 -8.70 25.71
CA ALA A 113 21.03 -9.32 26.33
C ALA A 113 20.55 -9.95 27.64
N ALA A 114 21.08 -11.13 27.96
CA ALA A 114 20.93 -11.83 29.24
C ALA A 114 19.67 -12.70 29.46
N ASN A 115 19.42 -13.71 28.60
CA ASN A 115 18.62 -14.89 29.02
C ASN A 115 19.20 -16.25 28.58
N ASP A 116 20.35 -16.28 27.88
CA ASP A 116 20.99 -17.54 27.45
C ASP A 116 22.18 -17.96 28.35
N GLU A 117 22.56 -17.15 29.35
CA GLU A 117 23.73 -17.44 30.22
C GLU A 117 23.38 -18.17 31.54
N GLU A 118 22.10 -18.37 31.88
CA GLU A 118 21.70 -19.04 33.13
C GLU A 118 21.37 -20.54 32.96
N LYS A 119 21.79 -21.14 31.84
CA LYS A 119 21.54 -22.56 31.54
C LYS A 119 22.80 -23.40 31.30
N MET A 120 23.96 -22.96 31.80
CA MET A 120 25.18 -23.77 31.83
C MET A 120 25.68 -23.98 33.26
#